data_AF-A0A437AIW0-F1
#
_entry.id   AF-A0A437AIW0-F1
#
_cell.length_a   1.000
_cell.length_b   1.000
_cell.length_c   1.000
_cell.angle_alpha   90.00
_cell.angle_beta   90.00
_cell.angle_gamma   90.00
#
_symmetry.space_group_name_H-M   'P 1'
#
loop_
_entity.id
_entity.type
_entity.pdbx_description
1 polymer ?
#
loop_
_entity_poly.entity_id
_entity_poly.type
_entity_poly.pdbx_seq_one_letter_code
_entity_poly.pdbx_strand_id
1 'polypeptide(L)'
;MEYTTALSETETQRYSRQIILKEIGLENHKKISNTVVLVVGLGGLGSPVVTYLCTSGIKKIILADFDKVELHNLQRQTIHQENFINKFKTESAKNFINNLNSEMEVKCFTKKVNEENIEEIAKEANLLVDCTDDLNTRYVISAYAKKFGKTLIMGSVLKFAGQVYVFPKGKSCYTCLFPEFKTVRENCSSAGVLGSVCGIIGSIQATEIIKNILIDYPSYILTYDAIDNEIKKVIVRECKEMCEKINLPVILHS
;
A
#
# COMPACT_ATOMS: atom_id res chain seq x y z
N MET A 1 8.77 32.33 -14.61
CA MET A 1 8.56 31.04 -13.95
C MET A 1 9.93 30.37 -13.88
N GLU A 2 10.59 30.47 -12.73
CA GLU A 2 11.86 29.78 -12.52
C GLU A 2 11.59 28.28 -12.41
N TYR A 3 12.07 27.51 -13.38
CA TYR A 3 12.16 26.07 -13.25
C TYR A 3 13.24 25.79 -12.22
N THR A 4 12.89 25.46 -10.97
CA THR A 4 13.85 24.93 -10.01
C THR A 4 14.25 23.53 -10.46
N THR A 5 15.32 23.45 -11.24
CA THR A 5 15.85 22.22 -11.83
C THR A 5 16.65 21.37 -10.83
N ALA A 6 16.88 21.85 -9.61
CA ALA A 6 17.72 21.19 -8.61
C ALA A 6 16.91 20.78 -7.37
N LEU A 7 17.19 19.59 -6.85
CA LEU A 7 16.77 19.15 -5.52
C LEU A 7 17.41 20.05 -4.45
N SER A 8 16.80 20.12 -3.27
CA SER A 8 17.48 20.76 -2.13
C SER A 8 18.79 20.04 -1.80
N GLU A 9 19.69 20.69 -1.05
CA GLU A 9 20.91 20.04 -0.58
C GLU A 9 20.59 18.80 0.27
N THR A 10 19.60 18.90 1.17
CA THR A 10 19.13 17.80 2.00
C THR A 10 18.60 16.64 1.15
N GLU A 11 17.77 16.91 0.15
CA GLU A 11 17.24 15.89 -0.77
C GLU A 11 18.37 15.24 -1.58
N THR A 12 19.33 16.03 -2.05
CA THR A 12 20.47 15.53 -2.81
C THR A 12 21.31 14.58 -1.97
N GLN A 13 21.61 14.94 -0.71
CA GLN A 13 22.35 14.08 0.20
C GLN A 13 21.57 12.80 0.53
N ARG A 14 20.29 12.94 0.92
CA ARG A 14 19.41 11.84 1.35
C ARG A 14 19.19 10.80 0.25
N TYR A 15 18.94 11.24 -0.97
CA TYR A 15 18.56 10.35 -2.08
C TYR A 15 19.69 10.09 -3.07
N SER A 16 20.92 10.54 -2.78
CA SER A 16 22.11 10.34 -3.63
C SER A 16 22.26 8.91 -4.15
N ARG A 17 22.11 7.90 -3.27
CA ARG A 17 22.24 6.47 -3.63
C ARG A 17 21.10 5.94 -4.50
N GLN A 18 19.93 6.56 -4.43
CA GLN A 18 18.78 6.18 -5.25
C GLN A 18 18.84 6.87 -6.61
N ILE A 19 19.21 8.14 -6.66
CA ILE A 19 19.26 8.95 -7.89
C ILE A 19 20.33 8.46 -8.86
N ILE A 20 21.44 7.88 -8.37
CA ILE A 20 22.47 7.30 -9.25
C ILE A 20 21.99 6.08 -10.05
N LEU A 21 20.89 5.44 -9.65
CA LEU A 21 20.31 4.34 -10.41
C LEU A 21 19.79 4.86 -11.74
N LYS A 22 20.22 4.26 -12.85
CA LYS A 22 19.89 4.70 -14.21
C LYS A 22 18.37 4.76 -14.46
N GLU A 23 17.65 3.80 -13.90
CA GLU A 23 16.19 3.68 -13.99
C GLU A 23 15.46 4.77 -13.19
N ILE A 24 16.13 5.40 -12.23
CA ILE A 24 15.59 6.50 -11.43
C ILE A 24 16.13 7.83 -11.98
N GLY A 25 17.39 8.18 -11.72
CA GLY A 25 17.88 9.49 -12.09
C GLY A 25 17.08 10.63 -11.45
N LEU A 26 17.42 11.86 -11.81
CA LEU A 26 16.76 13.05 -11.26
C LEU A 26 15.29 13.16 -11.68
N GLU A 27 14.99 12.87 -12.94
CA GLU A 27 13.65 13.06 -13.51
C GLU A 27 12.62 12.08 -12.95
N ASN A 28 12.95 10.80 -12.80
CA ASN A 28 12.01 9.86 -12.18
C ASN A 28 11.96 10.03 -10.66
N HIS A 29 13.03 10.51 -10.01
CA HIS A 29 12.94 10.89 -8.60
C HIS A 29 11.89 12.00 -8.38
N LYS A 30 11.83 13.02 -9.26
CA LYS A 30 10.76 14.03 -9.21
C LYS A 30 9.36 13.42 -9.34
N LYS A 31 9.18 12.41 -10.21
CA LYS A 31 7.90 11.68 -10.33
C LYS A 31 7.54 10.96 -9.02
N ILE A 32 8.52 10.31 -8.39
CA ILE A 32 8.34 9.70 -7.06
C ILE A 32 7.91 10.78 -6.07
N SER A 33 8.65 11.89 -5.97
CA SER A 33 8.33 12.96 -5.03
C SER A 33 6.95 13.58 -5.20
N ASN A 34 6.47 13.71 -6.44
CA ASN A 34 5.15 14.28 -6.73
C ASN A 34 4.00 13.28 -6.57
N THR A 35 4.27 12.00 -6.31
CA THR A 35 3.23 10.99 -6.14
C THR A 35 2.67 11.01 -4.71
N VAL A 36 1.35 11.12 -4.58
CA VAL A 36 0.62 10.95 -3.33
C VAL A 36 0.16 9.50 -3.19
N VAL A 37 0.59 8.84 -2.12
CA VAL A 37 0.25 7.43 -1.85
C VAL A 37 -0.70 7.32 -0.66
N LEU A 38 -1.82 6.61 -0.83
CA LEU A 38 -2.66 6.18 0.28
C LEU A 38 -2.24 4.79 0.74
N VAL A 39 -1.96 4.62 2.03
CA VAL A 39 -1.75 3.33 2.68
C VAL A 39 -2.92 3.05 3.63
N VAL A 40 -3.65 1.96 3.36
CA VAL A 40 -4.76 1.50 4.21
C VAL A 40 -4.32 0.26 4.98
N GLY A 41 -4.33 0.34 6.31
CA GLY A 41 -3.77 -0.65 7.20
C GLY A 41 -2.30 -0.35 7.52
N LEU A 42 -2.01 -0.11 8.79
CA LEU A 42 -0.69 0.22 9.33
C LEU A 42 -0.15 -0.93 10.19
N GLY A 43 -0.63 -2.14 9.94
CA GLY A 43 -0.20 -3.35 10.61
C GLY A 43 1.13 -3.91 10.08
N GLY A 44 1.23 -5.24 10.04
CA GLY A 44 2.48 -5.93 9.69
C GLY A 44 2.95 -5.65 8.27
N LEU A 45 2.01 -5.52 7.32
CA LEU A 45 2.31 -5.14 5.93
C LEU A 45 2.51 -3.64 5.77
N GLY A 46 1.68 -2.84 6.43
CA GLY A 46 1.76 -1.39 6.38
C GLY A 46 3.07 -0.85 6.93
N SER A 47 3.66 -1.53 7.93
CA SER A 47 4.93 -1.15 8.56
C SER A 47 6.08 -0.99 7.55
N PRO A 48 6.54 -2.05 6.86
CA PRO A 48 7.60 -1.92 5.85
C PRO A 48 7.18 -1.02 4.68
N VAL A 49 5.91 -1.02 4.26
CA VAL A 49 5.44 -0.11 3.20
C VAL A 49 5.69 1.34 3.59
N VAL A 50 5.23 1.76 4.77
CA VAL A 50 5.44 3.13 5.27
C VAL A 50 6.93 3.44 5.43
N THR A 51 7.71 2.51 5.99
CA THR A 51 9.17 2.69 6.15
C THR A 51 9.86 2.99 4.81
N TYR A 52 9.62 2.17 3.78
CA TYR A 52 10.29 2.34 2.51
C TYR A 52 9.73 3.48 1.65
N LEU A 53 8.44 3.81 1.77
CA LEU A 53 7.90 5.01 1.12
C LEU A 53 8.51 6.28 1.73
N CYS A 54 8.63 6.34 3.05
CA CYS A 54 9.24 7.45 3.79
C CYS A 54 10.69 7.72 3.36
N THR A 55 11.46 6.67 3.01
CA THR A 55 12.87 6.79 2.59
C THR A 55 13.07 6.84 1.08
N SER A 56 12.01 6.69 0.28
CA SER A 56 12.09 6.64 -1.19
C SER A 56 12.00 8.00 -1.91
N GLY A 57 11.70 9.08 -1.18
CA GLY A 57 11.51 10.41 -1.76
C GLY A 57 10.08 10.83 -2.02
N ILE A 58 9.09 10.00 -1.65
CA ILE A 58 7.66 10.39 -1.64
C ILE A 58 7.48 11.55 -0.66
N LYS A 59 6.92 12.67 -1.13
CA LYS A 59 6.73 13.86 -0.28
C LYS A 59 5.41 13.88 0.48
N LYS A 60 4.40 13.16 0.02
CA LYS A 60 3.07 13.15 0.64
C LYS A 60 2.51 11.74 0.75
N ILE A 61 2.10 11.38 1.96
CA ILE A 61 1.46 10.10 2.25
C ILE A 61 0.18 10.32 3.04
N ILE A 62 -0.83 9.52 2.68
CA ILE A 62 -2.10 9.44 3.39
C ILE A 62 -2.13 8.09 4.10
N LEU A 63 -2.40 8.11 5.40
CA LEU A 63 -2.46 6.92 6.23
C LEU A 63 -3.90 6.71 6.72
N ALA A 64 -4.45 5.52 6.55
CA ALA A 64 -5.76 5.15 7.07
C ALA A 64 -5.69 3.87 7.90
N ASP A 65 -6.04 3.96 9.18
CA ASP A 65 -6.15 2.84 10.11
C ASP A 65 -7.02 3.26 11.29
N PHE A 66 -7.81 2.36 11.85
CA PHE A 66 -8.71 2.64 12.97
C PHE A 66 -8.25 2.04 14.29
N ASP A 67 -7.28 1.12 14.24
CA ASP A 67 -6.82 0.39 15.40
C ASP A 67 -5.92 1.23 16.28
N LYS A 68 -5.79 0.76 17.53
CA LYS A 68 -4.75 1.19 18.46
C LYS A 68 -3.57 0.21 18.42
N VAL A 69 -2.41 0.68 18.85
CA VAL A 69 -1.24 -0.16 19.04
C VAL A 69 -1.46 -1.05 20.27
N GLU A 70 -1.26 -2.34 20.10
CA GLU A 70 -1.28 -3.34 21.18
C GLU A 70 0.06 -4.06 21.30
N LEU A 71 0.39 -4.58 22.49
CA LEU A 71 1.69 -5.24 22.74
C LEU A 71 1.96 -6.39 21.73
N HIS A 72 0.96 -7.21 21.45
CA HIS A 72 1.08 -8.34 20.52
C HIS A 72 1.32 -7.92 19.06
N ASN A 73 1.15 -6.64 18.73
CA ASN A 73 1.46 -6.09 17.42
C ASN A 73 2.97 -5.97 17.18
N LEU A 74 3.74 -5.70 18.25
CA LEU A 74 5.14 -5.28 18.15
C LEU A 74 6.08 -6.34 17.57
N GLN A 75 5.68 -7.62 17.57
CA GLN A 75 6.45 -8.70 16.93
C GLN A 75 6.54 -8.57 15.39
N ARG A 76 5.64 -7.82 14.75
CA ARG A 76 5.59 -7.66 13.29
C ARG A 76 5.33 -6.24 12.78
N GLN A 77 4.89 -5.32 13.64
CA GLN A 77 4.50 -3.97 13.26
C GLN A 77 5.61 -2.98 13.62
N THR A 78 6.69 -3.00 12.86
CA THR A 78 7.98 -2.37 13.22
C THR A 78 7.98 -0.84 13.22
N ILE A 79 6.92 -0.19 12.71
CA ILE A 79 6.75 1.27 12.81
C ILE A 79 6.15 1.71 14.15
N HIS A 80 5.70 0.75 14.98
CA HIS A 80 5.15 1.00 16.31
C HIS A 80 6.14 0.64 17.41
N GLN A 81 6.01 1.30 18.57
CA GLN A 81 6.90 1.17 19.71
C GLN A 81 6.09 1.06 21.01
N GLU A 82 6.69 0.55 22.08
CA GLU A 82 6.00 0.31 23.36
C GLU A 82 5.39 1.58 23.97
N ASN A 83 6.03 2.73 23.80
CA ASN A 83 5.52 4.03 24.27
C ASN A 83 4.25 4.51 23.54
N PHE A 84 3.87 3.87 22.43
CA PHE A 84 2.62 4.14 21.70
C PHE A 84 1.50 3.14 21.99
N ILE A 85 1.68 2.18 22.90
CA ILE A 85 0.60 1.26 23.28
C ILE A 85 -0.64 2.05 23.72
N ASN A 86 -1.84 1.61 23.27
CA ASN A 86 -3.14 2.27 23.43
C ASN A 86 -3.34 3.59 22.66
N LYS A 87 -2.33 4.07 21.90
CA LYS A 87 -2.48 5.17 20.95
C LYS A 87 -2.90 4.64 19.58
N PHE A 88 -3.51 5.49 18.77
CA PHE A 88 -3.92 5.09 17.43
C PHE A 88 -2.70 4.77 16.55
N LYS A 89 -2.81 3.73 15.72
CA LYS A 89 -1.72 3.35 14.80
C LYS A 89 -1.37 4.48 13.84
N THR A 90 -2.35 5.29 13.43
CA THR A 90 -2.13 6.50 12.61
C THR A 90 -1.28 7.55 13.31
N GLU A 91 -1.43 7.73 14.63
CA GLU A 91 -0.62 8.63 15.45
C GLU A 91 0.81 8.10 15.57
N SER A 92 0.96 6.82 15.91
CA SER A 92 2.26 6.15 16.04
C SER A 92 3.04 6.15 14.71
N ALA A 93 2.39 5.81 13.60
CA ALA A 93 3.01 5.81 12.27
C ALA A 93 3.43 7.23 11.84
N LYS A 94 2.61 8.26 12.13
CA LYS A 94 3.00 9.65 11.87
C LYS A 94 4.22 10.06 12.67
N ASN A 95 4.30 9.67 13.95
CA ASN A 95 5.49 9.93 14.76
C ASN A 95 6.73 9.25 14.18
N PHE A 96 6.62 7.97 13.78
CA PHE A 96 7.70 7.23 13.13
C PHE A 96 8.19 7.95 11.86
N ILE A 97 7.28 8.36 10.97
CA ILE A 97 7.63 9.09 9.74
C ILE A 97 8.35 10.40 10.08
N ASN A 98 7.81 11.20 11.00
CA ASN A 98 8.41 12.50 11.35
C ASN A 98 9.85 12.36 11.90
N ASN A 99 10.13 11.27 12.62
CA ASN A 99 11.48 10.99 13.13
C ASN A 99 12.44 10.51 12.04
N LEU A 100 11.94 9.82 11.01
CA LEU A 100 12.75 9.26 9.92
C LEU A 100 12.95 10.26 8.76
N ASN A 101 11.90 11.00 8.41
CA ASN A 101 11.88 11.99 7.35
C ASN A 101 10.86 13.10 7.66
N SER A 102 11.32 14.14 8.35
CA SER A 102 10.49 15.29 8.73
C SER A 102 10.04 16.16 7.55
N GLU A 103 10.57 15.95 6.34
CA GLU A 103 10.15 16.67 5.12
C GLU A 103 8.89 16.06 4.48
N MET A 104 8.46 14.87 4.92
CA MET A 104 7.28 14.18 4.39
C MET A 104 5.99 14.74 5.00
N GLU A 105 5.05 15.18 4.17
CA GLU A 105 3.70 15.53 4.58
C GLU A 105 2.89 14.26 4.87
N VAL A 106 2.35 14.16 6.10
CA VAL A 106 1.55 13.01 6.54
C VAL A 106 0.13 13.44 6.90
N LYS A 107 -0.85 12.92 6.14
CA LYS A 107 -2.29 13.07 6.42
C LYS A 107 -2.83 11.77 7.02
N CYS A 108 -3.50 11.85 8.16
CA CYS A 108 -4.02 10.67 8.86
C CYS A 108 -5.55 10.64 8.87
N PHE A 109 -6.12 9.47 8.62
CA PHE A 109 -7.53 9.16 8.78
C PHE A 109 -7.68 8.01 9.78
N THR A 110 -8.08 8.34 11.00
CA THR A 110 -8.28 7.36 12.08
C THR A 110 -9.67 6.73 12.00
N LYS A 111 -9.99 6.07 10.88
CA LYS A 111 -11.30 5.47 10.60
C LYS A 111 -11.13 4.19 9.77
N LYS A 112 -12.06 3.25 9.92
CA LYS A 112 -12.10 2.06 9.07
C LYS A 112 -12.56 2.47 7.68
N VAL A 113 -11.79 2.13 6.66
CA VAL A 113 -12.12 2.44 5.27
C VAL A 113 -13.33 1.61 4.83
N ASN A 114 -14.35 2.30 4.31
CA ASN A 114 -15.59 1.74 3.82
C ASN A 114 -16.12 2.53 2.61
N GLU A 115 -17.26 2.11 2.08
CA GLU A 115 -17.86 2.69 0.87
C GLU A 115 -18.25 4.17 1.04
N GLU A 116 -18.64 4.57 2.26
CA GLU A 116 -19.11 5.92 2.56
C GLU A 116 -17.96 6.93 2.64
N ASN A 117 -16.76 6.49 3.05
CA ASN A 117 -15.63 7.39 3.33
C ASN A 117 -14.45 7.24 2.36
N ILE A 118 -14.41 6.21 1.50
CA ILE A 118 -13.27 5.96 0.61
C ILE A 118 -12.99 7.15 -0.30
N GLU A 119 -14.01 7.85 -0.79
CA GLU A 119 -13.81 9.00 -1.67
C GLU A 119 -13.15 10.17 -0.95
N GLU A 120 -13.58 10.48 0.28
CA GLU A 120 -12.97 11.52 1.10
C GLU A 120 -11.48 11.23 1.33
N ILE A 121 -11.15 9.97 1.65
CA ILE A 121 -9.81 9.51 2.02
C ILE A 121 -8.90 9.47 0.79
N ALA A 122 -9.39 8.92 -0.31
CA ALA A 122 -8.57 8.54 -1.44
C ALA A 122 -8.54 9.58 -2.57
N LYS A 123 -9.38 10.63 -2.57
CA LYS A 123 -9.48 11.59 -3.69
C LYS A 123 -8.13 12.17 -4.13
N GLU A 124 -7.29 12.57 -3.18
CA GLU A 124 -5.96 13.17 -3.43
C GLU A 124 -4.88 12.15 -3.83
N ALA A 125 -5.08 10.86 -3.58
CA ALA A 125 -4.07 9.84 -3.84
C ALA A 125 -3.97 9.50 -5.33
N ASN A 126 -2.75 9.37 -5.84
CA ASN A 126 -2.47 8.87 -7.19
C ASN A 126 -2.43 7.33 -7.21
N LEU A 127 -1.99 6.72 -6.11
CA LEU A 127 -1.81 5.29 -5.95
C LEU A 127 -2.35 4.84 -4.57
N LEU A 128 -3.04 3.72 -4.55
CA LEU A 128 -3.62 3.11 -3.35
C LEU A 128 -2.85 1.85 -2.97
N VAL A 129 -2.65 1.65 -1.68
CA VAL A 129 -1.99 0.47 -1.12
C VAL A 129 -2.89 -0.16 -0.09
N ASP A 130 -3.29 -1.40 -0.35
CA ASP A 130 -4.01 -2.22 0.60
C ASP A 130 -3.03 -3.08 1.40
N CYS A 131 -2.97 -2.81 2.69
CA CYS A 131 -2.22 -3.56 3.70
C CYS A 131 -3.17 -4.15 4.76
N THR A 132 -4.46 -4.27 4.44
CA THR A 132 -5.49 -4.78 5.35
C THR A 132 -5.61 -6.29 5.29
N ASP A 133 -6.17 -6.87 6.34
CA ASP A 133 -6.61 -8.27 6.41
C ASP A 133 -8.14 -8.39 6.27
N ASP A 134 -8.84 -7.29 6.01
CA ASP A 134 -10.29 -7.22 5.91
C ASP A 134 -10.76 -7.35 4.46
N LEU A 135 -11.48 -8.45 4.16
CA LEU A 135 -11.97 -8.73 2.82
C LEU A 135 -12.90 -7.63 2.29
N ASN A 136 -13.74 -7.02 3.14
CA ASN A 136 -14.66 -6.00 2.67
C ASN A 136 -13.91 -4.74 2.22
N THR A 137 -13.00 -4.24 3.06
CA THR A 137 -12.14 -3.10 2.76
C THR A 137 -11.32 -3.33 1.47
N ARG A 138 -10.87 -4.57 1.23
CA ARG A 138 -10.21 -4.95 -0.03
C ARG A 138 -11.07 -4.71 -1.28
N TYR A 139 -12.32 -5.15 -1.26
CA TYR A 139 -13.25 -4.91 -2.38
C TYR A 139 -13.56 -3.43 -2.54
N VAL A 140 -13.78 -2.69 -1.45
CA VAL A 140 -14.02 -1.24 -1.49
C VAL A 140 -12.86 -0.49 -2.14
N ILE A 141 -11.62 -0.74 -1.69
CA ILE A 141 -10.42 -0.09 -2.25
C ILE A 141 -10.25 -0.47 -3.72
N SER A 142 -10.43 -1.75 -4.08
CA SER A 142 -10.32 -2.19 -5.47
C SER A 142 -11.38 -1.60 -6.39
N ALA A 143 -12.62 -1.49 -5.92
CA ALA A 143 -13.71 -0.86 -6.67
C ALA A 143 -13.40 0.62 -6.94
N TYR A 144 -12.99 1.34 -5.90
CA TYR A 144 -12.61 2.75 -6.02
C TYR A 144 -11.42 2.94 -6.96
N ALA A 145 -10.37 2.12 -6.83
CA ALA A 145 -9.21 2.16 -7.71
C ALA A 145 -9.58 2.01 -9.19
N LYS A 146 -10.41 1.00 -9.50
CA LYS A 146 -10.86 0.73 -10.87
C LYS A 146 -11.73 1.88 -11.41
N LYS A 147 -12.69 2.37 -10.62
CA LYS A 147 -13.60 3.45 -11.03
C LYS A 147 -12.86 4.75 -11.35
N PHE A 148 -11.90 5.13 -10.52
CA PHE A 148 -11.18 6.40 -10.67
C PHE A 148 -9.82 6.27 -11.39
N GLY A 149 -9.55 5.12 -12.02
CA GLY A 149 -8.33 4.91 -12.79
C GLY A 149 -7.05 5.06 -11.97
N LYS A 150 -7.05 4.57 -10.72
CA LYS A 150 -5.89 4.60 -9.83
C LYS A 150 -5.15 3.26 -9.86
N THR A 151 -3.83 3.31 -9.68
CA THR A 151 -3.06 2.09 -9.44
C THR A 151 -3.36 1.58 -8.03
N LEU A 152 -3.47 0.26 -7.89
CA LEU A 152 -3.66 -0.42 -6.61
C LEU A 152 -2.62 -1.53 -6.43
N ILE A 153 -1.93 -1.50 -5.29
CA ILE A 153 -1.03 -2.55 -4.83
C ILE A 153 -1.62 -3.16 -3.56
N MET A 154 -1.86 -4.47 -3.54
CA MET A 154 -2.44 -5.16 -2.37
C MET A 154 -1.48 -6.21 -1.85
N GLY A 155 -1.46 -6.41 -0.52
CA GLY A 155 -0.67 -7.45 0.12
C GLY A 155 -1.52 -8.30 1.04
N SER A 156 -1.22 -9.60 1.13
CA SER A 156 -1.74 -10.49 2.17
C SER A 156 -0.68 -11.45 2.68
N VAL A 157 -0.84 -11.87 3.93
CA VAL A 157 0.02 -12.85 4.59
C VAL A 157 -0.83 -13.79 5.44
N LEU A 158 -0.40 -15.04 5.52
CA LEU A 158 -0.99 -16.05 6.39
C LEU A 158 0.07 -17.10 6.70
N LYS A 159 0.33 -17.39 7.99
CA LYS A 159 1.38 -18.33 8.42
C LYS A 159 2.76 -17.97 7.83
N PHE A 160 3.25 -18.80 6.89
CA PHE A 160 4.53 -18.68 6.19
C PHE A 160 4.38 -18.24 4.73
N ALA A 161 3.16 -17.94 4.29
CA ALA A 161 2.87 -17.58 2.91
C ALA A 161 2.45 -16.11 2.78
N GLY A 162 2.75 -15.53 1.63
CA GLY A 162 2.39 -14.15 1.33
C GLY A 162 2.12 -13.91 -0.15
N GLN A 163 1.38 -12.85 -0.44
CA GLN A 163 0.97 -12.50 -1.80
C GLN A 163 1.01 -11.00 -2.00
N VAL A 164 1.46 -10.55 -3.18
CA VAL A 164 1.36 -9.17 -3.63
C VAL A 164 0.58 -9.13 -4.95
N TYR A 165 -0.48 -8.34 -4.97
CA TYR A 165 -1.31 -8.12 -6.14
C TYR A 165 -1.00 -6.74 -6.71
N VAL A 166 -0.76 -6.69 -8.01
CA VAL A 166 -0.44 -5.45 -8.71
C VAL A 166 -1.50 -5.17 -9.77
N PHE A 167 -2.22 -4.07 -9.59
CA PHE A 167 -3.28 -3.60 -10.48
C PHE A 167 -2.96 -2.18 -10.96
N PRO A 168 -2.22 -2.04 -12.07
CA PRO A 168 -1.92 -0.74 -12.64
C PRO A 168 -3.17 -0.04 -13.15
N LYS A 169 -3.15 1.29 -13.15
CA LYS A 169 -4.29 2.12 -13.59
C LYS A 169 -4.89 1.65 -14.91
N GLY A 170 -6.21 1.51 -14.94
CA GLY A 170 -6.96 1.14 -16.14
C GLY A 170 -6.88 -0.35 -16.53
N LYS A 171 -6.19 -1.21 -15.78
CA LYS A 171 -6.05 -2.66 -16.07
C LYS A 171 -6.99 -3.51 -15.23
N SER A 172 -6.66 -4.79 -15.03
CA SER A 172 -7.43 -5.71 -14.18
C SER A 172 -7.58 -5.18 -12.75
N CYS A 173 -8.61 -5.64 -12.04
CA CYS A 173 -8.83 -5.33 -10.63
C CYS A 173 -8.98 -6.61 -9.79
N TYR A 174 -9.15 -6.49 -8.48
CA TYR A 174 -9.31 -7.63 -7.58
C TYR A 174 -10.51 -8.51 -7.94
N THR A 175 -11.62 -7.88 -8.35
CA THR A 175 -12.83 -8.56 -8.86
C THR A 175 -12.58 -9.40 -10.11
N CYS A 176 -11.62 -9.04 -10.97
CA CYS A 176 -11.27 -9.89 -12.14
C CYS A 176 -10.73 -11.26 -11.71
N LEU A 177 -10.11 -11.35 -10.53
CA LEU A 177 -9.57 -12.58 -9.96
C LEU A 177 -10.56 -13.33 -9.09
N PHE A 178 -11.31 -12.58 -8.28
CA PHE A 178 -12.23 -13.09 -7.30
C PHE A 178 -13.61 -12.47 -7.56
N PRO A 179 -14.38 -13.01 -8.52
CA PRO A 179 -15.66 -12.44 -8.92
C PRO A 179 -16.78 -12.68 -7.89
N GLU A 180 -16.62 -13.65 -7.00
CA GLU A 180 -17.59 -13.93 -5.94
C GLU A 180 -17.02 -13.50 -4.59
N PHE A 181 -17.76 -12.62 -3.90
CA PHE A 181 -17.55 -12.37 -2.48
C PHE A 181 -17.96 -13.63 -1.70
N LYS A 182 -17.03 -14.58 -1.52
CA LYS A 182 -17.26 -15.71 -0.63
C LYS A 182 -17.01 -15.25 0.80
N THR A 183 -18.09 -15.15 1.56
CA THR A 183 -18.13 -14.78 3.00
C THR A 183 -17.34 -15.72 3.90
N VAL A 184 -16.87 -16.86 3.39
CA VAL A 184 -16.27 -17.91 4.22
C VAL A 184 -14.76 -17.98 3.98
N ARG A 185 -14.00 -17.44 4.94
CA ARG A 185 -12.69 -17.98 5.32
C ARG A 185 -12.59 -18.00 6.83
N GLU A 186 -11.88 -19.01 7.33
CA GLU A 186 -11.41 -19.06 8.72
C GLU A 186 -10.73 -17.73 9.05
N ASN A 187 -11.12 -17.11 10.17
CA ASN A 187 -10.52 -15.86 10.63
C ASN A 187 -8.99 -16.02 10.67
N CYS A 188 -8.27 -15.21 9.88
CA CYS A 188 -6.79 -15.15 9.87
C CYS A 188 -6.19 -14.93 11.28
N SER A 189 -6.99 -14.48 12.25
CA SER A 189 -6.58 -14.24 13.63
C SER A 189 -6.19 -15.51 14.41
N SER A 190 -6.61 -16.71 13.99
CA SER A 190 -6.28 -17.96 14.71
C SER A 190 -5.02 -18.67 14.19
N ALA A 191 -4.60 -18.39 12.96
CA ALA A 191 -3.54 -19.14 12.28
C ALA A 191 -2.11 -18.63 12.56
N GLY A 192 -1.99 -17.42 13.14
CA GLY A 192 -0.71 -16.74 13.35
C GLY A 192 -0.03 -16.30 12.05
N VAL A 193 1.03 -15.50 12.18
CA VAL A 193 1.84 -15.02 11.05
C VAL A 193 3.28 -14.77 11.50
N LEU A 194 4.25 -15.20 10.68
CA LEU A 194 5.65 -14.91 10.90
C LEU A 194 5.97 -13.46 10.52
N GLY A 195 6.44 -12.66 11.48
CA GLY A 195 6.68 -11.22 11.29
C GLY A 195 7.64 -10.88 10.14
N SER A 196 8.67 -11.71 9.91
CA SER A 196 9.59 -11.50 8.78
C SER A 196 8.91 -11.69 7.41
N VAL A 197 7.87 -12.53 7.31
CA VAL A 197 7.07 -12.67 6.08
C VAL A 197 6.28 -11.39 5.83
N CYS A 198 5.72 -10.75 6.88
CA CYS A 198 5.13 -9.42 6.74
C CYS A 198 6.14 -8.40 6.20
N GLY A 199 7.37 -8.42 6.74
CA GLY A 199 8.47 -7.59 6.27
C GLY A 199 8.75 -7.80 4.78
N ILE A 200 8.91 -9.05 4.33
CA ILE A 200 9.18 -9.40 2.93
C ILE A 200 8.06 -8.90 2.02
N ILE A 201 6.81 -9.26 2.32
CA ILE A 201 5.66 -8.90 1.46
C ILE A 201 5.47 -7.39 1.38
N GLY A 202 5.54 -6.68 2.50
CA GLY A 202 5.38 -5.23 2.46
C GLY A 202 6.57 -4.50 1.81
N SER A 203 7.78 -5.08 1.85
CA SER A 203 8.94 -4.58 1.08
C SER A 203 8.76 -4.78 -0.42
N ILE A 204 8.18 -5.92 -0.83
CA ILE A 204 7.78 -6.15 -2.22
C ILE A 204 6.69 -5.14 -2.60
N GLN A 205 5.67 -4.91 -1.77
CA GLN A 205 4.66 -3.87 -2.03
C GLN A 205 5.31 -2.50 -2.26
N ALA A 206 6.24 -2.07 -1.38
CA ALA A 206 6.98 -0.82 -1.56
C ALA A 206 7.73 -0.75 -2.89
N THR A 207 8.38 -1.85 -3.28
CA THR A 207 9.07 -1.97 -4.57
C THR A 207 8.10 -1.84 -5.74
N GLU A 208 6.94 -2.48 -5.67
CA GLU A 208 5.90 -2.42 -6.70
C GLU A 208 5.25 -1.03 -6.82
N ILE A 209 5.15 -0.30 -5.70
CA ILE A 209 4.71 1.10 -5.70
C ILE A 209 5.67 1.95 -6.51
N ILE A 210 6.97 1.93 -6.17
CA ILE A 210 7.98 2.71 -6.90
C ILE A 210 8.00 2.32 -8.37
N LYS A 211 8.02 1.02 -8.68
CA LYS A 211 7.99 0.54 -10.06
C LYS A 211 6.78 1.07 -10.84
N ASN A 212 5.57 1.07 -10.25
CA ASN A 212 4.36 1.55 -10.93
C ASN A 212 4.31 3.07 -11.15
N ILE A 213 5.10 3.84 -10.39
CA ILE A 213 5.26 5.29 -10.66
C ILE A 213 6.09 5.49 -11.93
N LEU A 214 7.04 4.58 -12.20
CA LEU A 214 8.05 4.76 -13.23
C LEU A 214 7.75 4.01 -14.53
N ILE A 215 7.12 2.85 -14.43
CA ILE A 215 6.98 1.87 -15.51
C ILE A 215 5.53 1.41 -15.56
N ASP A 216 4.98 1.31 -16.77
CA ASP A 216 3.70 0.64 -17.00
C ASP A 216 3.91 -0.85 -17.33
N TYR A 217 3.18 -1.73 -16.67
CA TYR A 217 3.30 -3.19 -16.85
C TYR A 217 1.97 -3.92 -16.61
N PRO A 218 1.77 -5.19 -17.03
CA PRO A 218 0.49 -5.86 -16.86
C PRO A 218 0.15 -6.10 -15.39
N SER A 219 -1.14 -6.32 -15.09
CA SER A 219 -1.55 -6.80 -13.77
C SER A 219 -0.98 -8.20 -13.48
N TYR A 220 -0.52 -8.44 -12.26
CA TYR A 220 -0.01 -9.74 -11.85
C TYR A 220 -0.13 -9.98 -10.34
N ILE A 221 0.09 -11.23 -9.96
CA ILE A 221 0.23 -11.68 -8.56
C ILE A 221 1.64 -12.22 -8.39
N LEU A 222 2.29 -11.82 -7.31
CA LEU A 222 3.46 -12.50 -6.77
C LEU A 222 3.02 -13.32 -5.57
N THR A 223 3.43 -14.58 -5.50
CA THR A 223 3.24 -15.43 -4.32
C THR A 223 4.60 -15.78 -3.75
N TYR A 224 4.72 -15.78 -2.42
CA TYR A 224 5.91 -16.17 -1.70
C TYR A 224 5.58 -17.28 -0.71
N ASP A 225 6.35 -18.35 -0.75
CA ASP A 225 6.37 -19.42 0.25
C ASP A 225 7.68 -19.33 1.04
N ALA A 226 7.60 -19.03 2.34
CA ALA A 226 8.79 -18.90 3.19
C ALA A 226 9.37 -20.23 3.68
N ILE A 227 8.64 -21.34 3.54
CA ILE A 227 9.18 -22.67 3.87
C ILE A 227 10.16 -23.09 2.78
N ASP A 228 9.74 -22.97 1.52
CA ASP A 228 10.55 -23.35 0.36
C ASP A 228 11.41 -22.19 -0.19
N ASN A 229 11.21 -20.97 0.32
CA ASN A 229 11.79 -19.72 -0.20
C ASN A 229 11.52 -19.49 -1.70
N GLU A 230 10.31 -19.84 -2.16
CA GLU A 230 9.94 -19.77 -3.56
C GLU A 230 9.07 -18.53 -3.87
N ILE A 231 9.41 -17.79 -4.93
CA ILE A 231 8.58 -16.70 -5.46
C ILE A 231 8.06 -17.07 -6.85
N LYS A 232 6.73 -17.04 -7.02
CA LYS A 232 6.07 -17.25 -8.32
C LYS A 232 5.37 -15.98 -8.77
N LYS A 233 5.39 -15.72 -10.07
CA LYS A 233 4.67 -14.63 -10.72
C LYS A 233 3.60 -15.16 -11.66
N VAL A 234 2.36 -14.69 -11.51
CA VAL A 234 1.22 -15.08 -12.36
C VAL A 234 0.59 -13.83 -12.96
N ILE A 235 0.48 -13.77 -14.28
CA ILE A 235 -0.17 -12.64 -14.98
C ILE A 235 -1.68 -12.71 -14.82
N VAL A 236 -2.30 -11.58 -14.52
CA VAL A 236 -3.75 -11.43 -14.36
C VAL A 236 -4.34 -10.80 -15.60
N ARG A 237 -5.23 -11.54 -16.27
CA ARG A 237 -5.98 -11.03 -17.43
C ARG A 237 -7.17 -10.21 -16.97
N GLU A 238 -7.47 -9.15 -17.74
CA GLU A 238 -8.66 -8.34 -17.50
C GLU A 238 -9.90 -9.13 -17.90
N CYS A 239 -10.97 -9.04 -17.11
CA CYS A 239 -12.25 -9.67 -17.41
C CYS A 239 -13.38 -8.66 -17.24
N LYS A 240 -13.81 -8.04 -18.35
CA LYS A 240 -14.85 -7.00 -18.37
C LYS A 240 -16.20 -7.51 -17.86
N GLU A 241 -16.59 -8.71 -18.26
CA GLU A 241 -17.85 -9.34 -17.82
C GLU A 241 -17.94 -9.50 -16.30
N MET A 242 -16.83 -9.84 -15.63
CA MET A 242 -16.83 -9.99 -14.17
C MET A 242 -16.91 -8.64 -13.47
N CYS A 243 -16.30 -7.59 -14.04
CA CYS A 243 -16.44 -6.23 -13.52
C CYS A 243 -17.88 -5.70 -13.64
N GLU A 244 -18.63 -6.11 -14.67
CA GLU A 244 -20.02 -5.69 -14.90
C GLU A 244 -21.03 -6.52 -14.08
N LYS A 245 -20.75 -7.81 -13.81
CA LYS A 245 -21.64 -8.69 -13.04
C LYS A 245 -21.66 -8.41 -11.56
N ILE A 246 -20.57 -7.87 -10.99
CA ILE A 246 -20.66 -7.34 -9.63
C ILE A 246 -21.33 -5.98 -9.73
N ASN A 247 -22.65 -5.96 -9.51
CA ASN A 247 -23.32 -4.83 -8.86
C ASN A 247 -22.67 -4.68 -7.49
N LEU A 248 -21.46 -4.11 -7.47
CA LEU A 248 -20.88 -3.56 -6.27
C LEU A 248 -21.97 -2.63 -5.76
N PRO A 249 -22.45 -2.74 -4.52
CA PRO A 249 -23.33 -1.72 -3.91
C PRO A 249 -22.67 -0.33 -3.86
N VAL A 250 -21.48 -0.20 -4.45
CA VAL A 250 -20.46 0.78 -4.17
C VAL A 250 -20.59 1.89 -5.20
N ILE A 251 -21.21 2.96 -4.71
CA ILE A 251 -21.39 4.27 -5.34
C ILE A 251 -22.61 4.35 -6.28
N LEU A 252 -23.79 4.01 -5.75
CA LEU A 252 -25.03 4.64 -6.17
C LEU A 252 -25.27 5.85 -5.28
N HIS A 253 -24.70 7.00 -5.64
CA HIS A 253 -25.41 8.29 -5.62
C HIS A 253 -24.61 9.23 -6.54
N SER A 254 -25.26 9.52 -7.66
CA SER A 254 -24.96 10.56 -8.64
C SER A 254 -24.91 11.96 -8.01
#